data_AF-A0A699XJN1-F1
#
_entry.id   AF-A0A699XJN1-F1
#
_cell.length_a   1.000
_cell.length_b   1.000
_cell.length_c   1.000
_cell.angle_alpha   90.00
_cell.angle_beta   90.00
_cell.angle_gamma   90.00
#
_symmetry.space_group_name_H-M   'P 1'
#
loop_
_entity.id
_entity.type
_entity.pdbx_description
1 polymer ?
#
loop_
_entity_poly.entity_id
_entity_poly.type
_entity_poly.pdbx_seq_one_letter_code
_entity_poly.pdbx_strand_id
1 'polypeptide(L)'
;ADKNEGQAAAGEDEGTWWDESFGGNTDTKPRGPEAVALDISFPGYEHVYGLAEHTSPLNLKETRGGNDQYTEPYRLYNSDV
;
A
#
# COMPACT_ATOMS: atom_id res chain seq x y z
N ALA A 1 13.49 -10.17 -42.76
CA ALA A 1 14.04 -9.19 -41.82
C ALA A 1 13.30 -9.38 -40.51
N ASP A 2 13.89 -10.23 -39.67
CA ASP A 2 13.43 -10.55 -38.33
C ASP A 2 13.66 -9.31 -37.45
N LYS A 3 12.60 -8.74 -36.88
CA LYS A 3 12.70 -7.61 -35.97
C LYS A 3 12.84 -8.17 -34.57
N ASN A 4 14.10 -8.25 -34.18
CA ASN A 4 14.59 -8.58 -32.85
C ASN A 4 13.92 -7.72 -31.76
N GLU A 5 13.63 -8.37 -30.66
CA GLU A 5 12.81 -7.95 -29.53
C GLU A 5 13.45 -6.79 -28.75
N GLY A 6 12.63 -5.79 -28.40
CA GLY A 6 12.93 -4.87 -27.31
C GLY A 6 12.41 -5.46 -26.01
N GLN A 7 13.18 -6.38 -25.44
CA GLN A 7 12.97 -6.94 -24.11
C GLN A 7 12.92 -5.77 -23.10
N ALA A 8 11.74 -5.44 -22.58
CA ALA A 8 11.60 -4.48 -21.49
C ALA A 8 12.36 -5.05 -20.29
N ALA A 9 13.48 -4.43 -19.93
CA ALA A 9 14.24 -4.80 -18.77
C ALA A 9 13.32 -4.75 -17.55
N ALA A 10 13.32 -5.82 -16.75
CA ALA A 10 12.67 -5.89 -15.44
C ALA A 10 13.42 -4.99 -14.43
N GLY A 11 13.42 -3.69 -14.68
CA GLY A 11 13.86 -2.66 -13.74
C GLY A 11 12.75 -2.34 -12.75
N GLU A 12 13.13 -1.91 -11.55
CA GLU A 12 12.19 -1.39 -10.57
C GLU A 12 11.46 -0.17 -11.14
N ASP A 13 10.16 -0.04 -10.87
CA ASP A 13 9.41 1.16 -11.25
C ASP A 13 9.74 2.29 -10.26
N GLU A 14 10.56 3.23 -10.71
CA GLU A 14 11.02 4.38 -9.94
C GLU A 14 10.05 5.58 -10.00
N GLY A 15 8.88 5.44 -10.67
CA GLY A 15 7.97 6.54 -10.97
C GLY A 15 7.40 7.28 -9.75
N THR A 16 7.45 6.67 -8.56
CA THR A 16 6.94 7.23 -7.30
C THR A 16 8.04 7.66 -6.32
N TRP A 17 9.31 7.48 -6.69
CA TRP A 17 10.43 7.63 -5.74
C TRP A 17 10.72 9.07 -5.34
N TRP A 18 10.42 10.02 -6.21
CA TRP A 18 10.76 11.43 -6.05
C TRP A 18 9.50 12.27 -5.93
N ASP A 19 9.46 13.44 -6.56
CA ASP A 19 8.35 14.39 -6.51
C ASP A 19 6.99 13.70 -6.75
N GLU A 20 6.06 13.88 -5.82
CA GLU A 20 4.66 13.46 -6.01
C GLU A 20 3.72 14.64 -5.82
N SER A 21 2.60 14.62 -6.53
CA SER A 21 1.56 15.64 -6.39
C SER A 21 0.23 15.01 -6.01
N PHE A 22 -0.39 15.54 -4.97
CA PHE A 22 -1.70 15.12 -4.48
C PHE A 22 -2.46 16.32 -3.91
N GLY A 23 -3.77 16.42 -4.19
CA GLY A 23 -4.62 17.44 -3.57
C GLY A 23 -4.20 18.90 -3.84
N GLY A 24 -3.46 19.17 -4.93
CA GLY A 24 -2.95 20.51 -5.25
C GLY A 24 -1.64 20.89 -4.54
N ASN A 25 -1.02 19.96 -3.81
CA ASN A 25 0.31 20.10 -3.23
C ASN A 25 1.31 19.17 -3.93
N THR A 26 2.58 19.58 -3.99
CA THR A 26 3.69 18.75 -4.48
C THR A 26 4.69 18.54 -3.35
N ASP A 27 4.90 17.29 -2.95
CA ASP A 27 6.00 16.89 -2.07
C ASP A 27 7.23 16.57 -2.93
N THR A 28 8.36 17.20 -2.62
CA THR A 28 9.62 17.09 -3.37
C THR A 28 10.50 15.91 -2.93
N LYS A 29 10.13 15.21 -1.84
CA LYS A 29 10.84 14.02 -1.32
C LYS A 29 12.37 14.06 -1.45
N PRO A 30 13.07 14.98 -0.77
CA PRO A 30 14.53 15.13 -0.91
C PRO A 30 15.33 13.90 -0.49
N ARG A 31 14.73 12.97 0.27
CA ARG A 31 15.34 11.71 0.68
C ARG A 31 14.96 10.51 -0.18
N GLY A 32 14.04 10.70 -1.13
CA GLY A 32 13.51 9.61 -1.94
C GLY A 32 12.76 8.56 -1.11
N PRO A 33 12.77 7.29 -1.53
CA PRO A 33 12.12 6.19 -0.82
C PRO A 33 12.76 5.89 0.55
N GLU A 34 12.00 6.06 1.63
CA GLU A 34 12.44 5.74 3.01
C GLU A 34 11.40 4.92 3.81
N ALA A 35 10.49 4.22 3.12
CA ALA A 35 9.47 3.38 3.76
C ALA A 35 10.06 2.10 4.38
N VAL A 36 9.49 1.67 5.51
CA VAL A 36 9.84 0.42 6.21
C VAL A 36 8.61 -0.47 6.27
N ALA A 37 8.80 -1.76 5.98
CA ALA A 37 7.75 -2.77 6.03
C ALA A 37 8.22 -4.00 6.82
N LEU A 38 7.27 -4.63 7.53
CA LEU A 38 7.47 -5.88 8.27
C LEU A 38 6.21 -6.72 8.20
N ASP A 39 6.37 -8.02 7.97
CA ASP A 39 5.33 -9.02 8.08
C ASP A 39 5.30 -9.65 9.48
N ILE A 40 4.12 -9.77 10.06
CA ILE A 40 3.90 -10.42 11.36
C ILE A 40 2.83 -11.49 11.16
N SER A 41 3.15 -12.71 11.57
CA SER A 41 2.23 -13.85 11.49
C SER A 41 1.68 -14.21 12.87
N PHE A 42 0.38 -14.51 12.94
CA PHE A 42 -0.30 -14.93 14.17
C PHE A 42 -0.76 -16.40 14.06
N PRO A 43 0.12 -17.39 14.34
CA PRO A 43 -0.21 -18.81 14.16
C PRO A 43 -1.30 -19.25 15.15
N GLY A 44 -2.35 -19.90 14.63
CA GLY A 44 -3.47 -20.40 15.43
C GLY A 44 -4.49 -19.34 15.84
N TYR A 45 -4.39 -18.10 15.33
CA TYR A 45 -5.37 -17.05 15.54
C TYR A 45 -6.17 -16.79 14.27
N GLU A 46 -7.50 -16.75 14.40
CA GLU A 46 -8.44 -16.45 13.30
C GLU A 46 -8.96 -15.00 13.34
N HIS A 47 -8.72 -14.29 14.44
CA HIS A 47 -9.26 -12.96 14.70
C HIS A 47 -8.18 -12.01 15.19
N VAL A 48 -8.19 -10.79 14.65
CA VAL A 48 -7.29 -9.70 15.05
C VAL A 48 -8.11 -8.41 15.22
N TYR A 49 -7.66 -7.55 16.12
CA TYR A 49 -8.41 -6.39 16.61
C TYR A 49 -7.48 -5.18 16.77
N GLY A 50 -8.05 -3.98 16.77
CA GLY A 50 -7.31 -2.74 17.01
C GLY A 50 -7.36 -1.80 15.81
N LEU A 51 -6.22 -1.15 15.52
CA LEU A 51 -6.05 -0.19 14.43
C LEU A 51 -7.09 0.95 14.38
N ALA A 52 -7.74 1.28 15.49
CA ALA A 52 -8.68 2.39 15.52
C ALA A 52 -8.01 3.70 15.05
N GLU A 53 -8.71 4.58 14.33
CA GLU A 53 -10.17 4.64 14.14
C GLU A 53 -10.62 4.25 12.72
N HIS A 54 -11.62 3.35 12.62
CA HIS A 54 -12.29 2.99 11.36
C HIS A 54 -13.77 2.67 11.57
N THR A 55 -14.63 3.03 10.61
CA THR A 55 -16.02 2.54 10.51
C THR A 55 -16.05 1.10 9.99
N SER A 56 -15.47 0.19 10.78
CA SER A 56 -15.24 -1.21 10.48
C SER A 56 -15.73 -2.08 11.65
N PRO A 57 -16.07 -3.36 11.43
CA PRO A 57 -16.29 -4.30 12.52
C PRO A 57 -15.08 -4.38 13.46
N LEU A 58 -15.34 -4.78 14.71
CA LEU A 58 -14.29 -4.95 15.73
C LEU A 58 -13.24 -5.99 15.28
N ASN A 59 -13.70 -7.16 14.81
CA ASN A 59 -12.82 -8.14 14.15
C ASN A 59 -12.44 -7.62 12.77
N LEU A 60 -11.14 -7.40 12.53
CA LEU A 60 -10.66 -6.81 11.30
C LEU A 60 -10.92 -7.74 10.11
N LYS A 61 -11.27 -7.13 8.98
CA LYS A 61 -11.44 -7.80 7.69
C LYS A 61 -10.10 -8.01 7.01
N GLU A 62 -10.04 -8.97 6.09
CA GLU A 62 -8.90 -9.11 5.19
C GLU A 62 -8.88 -7.93 4.19
N THR A 63 -7.69 -7.58 3.71
CA THR A 63 -7.45 -6.38 2.89
C THR A 63 -6.93 -6.67 1.49
N ARG A 64 -6.79 -7.95 1.11
CA ARG A 64 -6.31 -8.39 -0.21
C ARG A 64 -7.43 -8.81 -1.16
N GLY A 65 -8.67 -8.40 -0.86
CA GLY A 65 -9.87 -8.78 -1.62
C GLY A 65 -10.48 -10.11 -1.19
N GLY A 66 -11.68 -10.38 -1.68
CA GLY A 66 -12.50 -11.54 -1.31
C GLY A 66 -13.97 -11.16 -1.12
N ASN A 67 -14.85 -12.15 -1.01
CA ASN A 67 -16.26 -11.89 -0.76
C ASN A 67 -16.45 -11.23 0.61
N ASP A 68 -17.10 -10.07 0.64
CA ASP A 68 -17.31 -9.23 1.84
C ASP A 68 -16.03 -8.76 2.58
N GLN A 69 -14.86 -8.81 1.92
CA GLN A 69 -13.59 -8.30 2.45
C GLN A 69 -13.21 -6.94 1.82
N TYR A 70 -12.20 -6.27 2.37
CA TYR A 70 -11.66 -5.04 1.80
C TYR A 70 -10.65 -5.35 0.69
N THR A 71 -10.54 -4.44 -0.28
CA THR A 71 -9.53 -4.50 -1.37
C THR A 71 -8.35 -3.57 -1.12
N GLU A 72 -8.45 -2.71 -0.10
CA GLU A 72 -7.44 -1.73 0.28
C GLU A 72 -7.00 -1.96 1.74
N PRO A 73 -5.75 -1.64 2.10
CA PRO A 73 -5.27 -1.76 3.47
C PRO A 73 -5.94 -0.76 4.41
N TYR A 74 -6.02 -1.13 5.70
CA TYR A 74 -6.36 -0.18 6.75
C TYR A 74 -5.36 0.98 6.76
N ARG A 75 -5.85 2.22 6.66
CA ARG A 75 -5.01 3.42 6.64
C ARG A 75 -4.99 4.08 8.01
N LEU A 76 -3.79 4.31 8.53
CA LEU A 76 -3.56 5.08 9.74
C LEU A 76 -2.88 6.39 9.35
N TYR A 77 -3.70 7.38 9.02
CA TYR A 77 -3.26 8.72 8.70
C TYR A 77 -4.34 9.68 9.16
N ASN A 78 -4.07 10.44 10.24
CA ASN A 78 -5.06 11.36 10.81
C ASN A 78 -5.51 12.35 9.73
N SER A 79 -6.79 12.33 9.42
CA SER A 79 -7.43 13.19 8.42
C SER A 79 -8.76 13.66 8.97
N ASP A 80 -9.16 14.86 8.57
CA ASP A 80 -10.56 15.25 8.57
C ASP A 80 -11.21 14.57 7.36
N VAL A 81 -12.30 13.82 7.56
CA VAL A 81 -12.91 12.91 6.56
C VAL A 81 -14.33 13.35 6.23
#